data_AF-A0A0B1ZTI6-F1
#
_entry.id   AF-A0A0B1ZTI6-F1
#
_cell.length_a   1.000
_cell.length_b   1.000
_cell.length_c   1.000
_cell.angle_alpha   90.00
_cell.angle_beta   90.00
_cell.angle_gamma   90.00
#
_symmetry.space_group_name_H-M   'P 1'
#
loop_
_entity.id
_entity.type
_entity.pdbx_description
1 polymer ?
#
loop_
_entity_poly.entity_id
_entity_poly.type
_entity_poly.pdbx_seq_one_letter_code
_entity_poly.pdbx_strand_id
1 'polypeptide(L)'
;MTEKSDSRIESATSRVIELEAELEASGSATTEEAALARAKEVLHAWVDSVTAVVATPGVGRAVLIHENGTESRIASPDLPFKLAVPVNFARPD
;
A
#
# COMPACT_ATOMS: atom_id res chain seq x y z
N MET A 1 4.36 23.46 11.54
CA MET A 1 4.39 21.98 11.52
C MET A 1 4.27 21.41 10.11
N THR A 2 3.65 22.12 9.17
CA THR A 2 3.50 21.77 7.75
C THR A 2 4.84 21.63 7.02
N GLU A 3 5.75 22.59 7.17
CA GLU A 3 7.06 22.58 6.48
C GLU A 3 7.93 21.34 6.78
N LYS A 4 7.93 20.86 8.04
CA LYS A 4 8.62 19.61 8.44
C LYS A 4 7.90 18.34 7.96
N SER A 5 6.61 18.44 7.62
CA SER A 5 5.86 17.32 7.05
C SER A 5 6.18 17.19 5.58
N ASP A 6 6.13 18.31 4.85
CA ASP A 6 6.43 18.37 3.43
C ASP A 6 7.86 17.90 3.14
N SER A 7 8.83 18.35 3.94
CA SER A 7 10.23 17.90 3.79
C SER A 7 10.42 16.39 3.99
N ARG A 8 9.60 15.74 4.84
CA ARG A 8 9.69 14.30 5.08
C ARG A 8 9.06 13.49 3.95
N ILE A 9 7.95 13.98 3.40
CA ILE A 9 7.30 13.33 2.26
C ILE A 9 8.20 13.42 1.03
N GLU A 10 8.75 14.59 0.73
CA GLU A 10 9.70 14.78 -0.38
C GLU A 10 10.90 13.84 -0.26
N SER A 11 11.55 13.81 0.92
CA SER A 11 12.68 12.91 1.17
C SER A 11 12.31 11.43 0.98
N ALA A 12 11.13 11.02 1.44
CA ALA A 12 10.66 9.65 1.26
C ALA A 12 10.41 9.32 -0.22
N THR A 13 9.77 10.22 -0.97
CA THR A 13 9.52 10.02 -2.40
C THR A 13 10.80 9.96 -3.22
N SER A 14 11.77 10.85 -2.96
CA SER A 14 13.05 10.84 -3.66
C SER A 14 13.83 9.56 -3.38
N ARG A 15 13.88 9.12 -2.11
CA ARG A 15 14.56 7.88 -1.74
C ARG A 15 13.97 6.66 -2.46
N VAL A 16 12.64 6.57 -2.60
CA VAL A 16 12.01 5.46 -3.34
C VAL A 16 12.39 5.53 -4.81
N ILE A 17 12.30 6.70 -5.45
CA ILE A 17 12.66 6.86 -6.86
C ILE A 17 14.13 6.49 -7.11
N GLU A 18 15.04 6.89 -6.23
CA GLU A 18 16.46 6.53 -6.30
C GLU A 18 16.66 5.00 -6.23
N LEU A 19 15.95 4.33 -5.32
CA LEU A 19 16.01 2.87 -5.21
C LEU A 19 15.45 2.15 -6.45
N GLU A 20 14.37 2.65 -7.05
CA GLU A 20 13.83 2.09 -8.29
C GLU A 20 14.80 2.29 -9.46
N ALA A 21 15.49 3.44 -9.51
CA ALA A 21 16.50 3.73 -10.53
C ALA A 21 17.71 2.79 -10.45
N GLU A 22 18.11 2.37 -9.23
CA GLU A 22 19.14 1.33 -9.03
C GLU A 22 18.74 -0.02 -9.64
N LEU A 23 17.44 -0.30 -9.76
CA LEU A 23 16.89 -1.49 -10.39
C LEU A 23 16.65 -1.31 -11.91
N GLU A 24 17.22 -0.26 -12.50
CA GLU A 24 17.03 0.13 -13.91
C GLU A 24 15.55 0.40 -14.27
N ALA A 25 14.73 0.71 -13.27
CA ALA A 25 13.32 1.04 -13.43
C ALA A 25 13.07 2.54 -13.30
N SER A 26 12.06 3.06 -14.00
CA SER A 26 11.63 4.45 -13.87
C SER A 26 10.52 4.59 -12.81
N GLY A 27 10.81 5.35 -11.76
CA GLY A 27 9.82 5.75 -10.75
C GLY A 27 9.13 7.06 -11.10
N SER A 28 7.85 7.19 -10.73
CA SER A 28 7.12 8.46 -10.75
C SER A 28 6.42 8.66 -9.41
N ALA A 29 6.48 9.88 -8.88
CA ALA A 29 5.76 10.27 -7.67
C ALA A 29 5.00 11.57 -7.92
N THR A 30 3.86 11.73 -7.24
CA THR A 30 3.11 12.98 -7.24
C THR A 30 2.58 13.28 -5.84
N THR A 31 2.71 14.53 -5.43
CA THR A 31 2.07 15.10 -4.23
C THR A 31 1.12 16.24 -4.60
N GLU A 32 1.01 16.57 -5.90
CA GLU A 32 0.10 17.60 -6.39
C GLU A 32 -1.35 17.12 -6.20
N GLU A 33 -2.21 18.00 -5.70
CA GLU A 33 -3.53 17.65 -5.20
C GLU A 33 -4.41 16.97 -6.25
N ALA A 34 -4.52 17.54 -7.45
CA ALA A 34 -5.37 16.99 -8.50
C ALA A 34 -4.82 15.66 -9.04
N ALA A 35 -3.52 15.58 -9.27
CA ALA A 35 -2.86 14.34 -9.71
C ALA A 35 -2.97 13.23 -8.64
N LEU A 36 -2.80 13.57 -7.36
CA LEU A 36 -2.92 12.64 -6.25
C LEU A 36 -4.37 12.17 -6.07
N ALA A 37 -5.36 13.06 -6.21
CA ALA A 37 -6.78 12.69 -6.17
C ALA A 37 -7.12 11.67 -7.26
N ARG A 38 -6.66 11.91 -8.49
CA ARG A 38 -6.82 10.97 -9.60
C ARG A 38 -6.14 9.63 -9.32
N ALA A 39 -4.91 9.63 -8.80
CA ALA A 39 -4.20 8.40 -8.46
C ALA A 39 -4.96 7.58 -7.40
N LYS A 40 -5.51 8.25 -6.37
CA LYS A 40 -6.34 7.60 -5.34
C LYS A 40 -7.61 6.98 -5.92
N GLU A 41 -8.29 7.69 -6.81
CA GLU A 41 -9.50 7.19 -7.48
C GLU A 41 -9.22 5.88 -8.24
N VAL A 42 -8.16 5.86 -9.05
CA VAL A 42 -7.75 4.65 -9.80
C VAL A 42 -7.38 3.52 -8.84
N LEU A 43 -6.63 3.80 -7.77
CA LEU A 43 -6.27 2.81 -6.77
C LEU A 43 -7.50 2.23 -6.05
N HIS A 44 -8.49 3.05 -5.70
CA HIS A 44 -9.72 2.58 -5.06
C HIS A 44 -10.54 1.69 -6.02
N ALA A 45 -10.75 2.13 -7.26
CA ALA A 45 -11.46 1.32 -8.25
C ALA A 45 -10.77 -0.03 -8.50
N TRP A 46 -9.44 -0.05 -8.46
CA TRP A 46 -8.67 -1.28 -8.53
C TRP A 46 -8.84 -2.17 -7.29
N VAL A 47 -8.83 -1.60 -6.08
CA VAL A 47 -9.12 -2.33 -4.82
C VAL A 47 -10.52 -2.93 -4.85
N ASP A 48 -11.51 -2.24 -5.43
CA ASP A 48 -12.89 -2.75 -5.52
C ASP A 48 -13.00 -4.03 -6.37
N SER A 49 -12.04 -4.30 -7.26
CA SER A 49 -11.98 -5.54 -8.06
C SER A 49 -11.43 -6.76 -7.29
N VAL A 50 -10.96 -6.56 -6.05
CA VAL A 50 -10.31 -7.61 -5.26
C VAL A 50 -11.35 -8.57 -4.72
N THR A 51 -11.19 -9.85 -5.05
CA THR A 51 -12.07 -10.93 -4.61
C THR A 51 -11.65 -11.53 -3.27
N ALA A 52 -10.35 -11.52 -2.96
CA ALA A 52 -9.84 -12.01 -1.68
C ALA A 52 -8.58 -11.28 -1.21
N VAL A 53 -8.40 -11.24 0.11
CA VAL A 53 -7.27 -10.57 0.77
C VAL A 53 -6.61 -11.54 1.76
N VAL A 54 -5.29 -11.67 1.68
CA VAL A 54 -4.48 -12.39 2.66
C VAL A 54 -3.56 -11.38 3.36
N ALA A 55 -3.85 -11.11 4.64
CA ALA A 55 -3.01 -10.29 5.49
C ALA A 55 -2.01 -11.15 6.27
N THR A 56 -0.71 -10.86 6.17
CA THR A 56 0.33 -11.55 6.94
C THR A 56 1.16 -10.54 7.74
N PRO A 57 0.68 -10.09 8.91
CA PRO A 57 1.36 -9.10 9.72
C PRO A 57 2.80 -9.46 10.08
N GLY A 58 3.07 -10.75 10.36
CA GLY A 58 4.40 -11.23 10.75
C GLY A 58 5.50 -11.01 9.70
N VAL A 59 5.15 -10.71 8.45
CA VAL A 59 6.11 -10.42 7.37
C VAL A 59 5.82 -9.09 6.66
N GLY A 60 4.94 -8.24 7.22
CA GLY A 60 4.64 -6.91 6.65
C GLY A 60 4.09 -6.94 5.23
N ARG A 61 3.24 -7.92 4.90
CA ARG A 61 2.69 -8.09 3.54
C ARG A 61 1.17 -8.29 3.54
N ALA A 62 0.51 -7.66 2.58
CA ALA A 62 -0.86 -7.96 2.18
C ALA A 62 -0.85 -8.48 0.73
N VAL A 63 -1.58 -9.54 0.46
CA VAL A 63 -1.75 -10.09 -0.90
C VAL A 63 -3.21 -9.94 -1.30
N LEU A 64 -3.44 -9.34 -2.45
CA LEU A 64 -4.76 -9.11 -3.05
C LEU A 64 -4.93 -10.05 -4.23
N ILE A 65 -6.07 -10.74 -4.30
CA ILE A 65 -6.41 -11.68 -5.37
C ILE A 65 -7.56 -11.09 -6.16
N HIS A 66 -7.39 -10.95 -7.47
CA HIS A 66 -8.38 -10.37 -8.39
C HIS A 66 -9.26 -11.46 -9.03
N GLU A 67 -10.36 -11.05 -9.65
CA GLU A 67 -11.32 -11.96 -10.29
C GLU A 67 -10.69 -12.87 -11.37
N ASN A 68 -9.65 -12.38 -12.05
CA ASN A 68 -8.90 -13.13 -13.06
C ASN A 68 -7.89 -14.13 -12.45
N GLY A 69 -7.85 -14.27 -11.12
CA GLY A 69 -6.93 -15.13 -10.38
C GLY A 69 -5.51 -14.57 -10.22
N THR A 70 -5.23 -13.37 -10.71
CA THR A 70 -3.90 -12.74 -10.53
C THR A 70 -3.71 -12.23 -9.10
N GLU A 71 -2.45 -12.24 -8.67
CA GLU A 71 -2.04 -11.79 -7.34
C GLU A 71 -1.27 -10.48 -7.40
N SER A 72 -1.63 -9.55 -6.52
CA SER A 72 -0.89 -8.32 -6.28
C SER A 72 -0.37 -8.30 -4.85
N ARG A 73 0.91 -7.99 -4.68
CA ARG A 73 1.58 -8.04 -3.37
C ARG A 73 1.94 -6.63 -2.92
N ILE A 74 1.37 -6.22 -1.79
CA ILE A 74 1.65 -4.94 -1.16
C ILE A 74 2.61 -5.18 0.00
N ALA A 75 3.85 -4.72 -0.14
CA ALA A 75 4.78 -4.58 0.97
C ALA A 75 4.37 -3.34 1.77
N SER A 76 3.92 -3.53 3.01
CA SER A 76 3.49 -2.43 3.86
C SER A 76 3.74 -2.76 5.33
N PRO A 77 4.35 -1.83 6.08
CA PRO A 77 4.64 -2.06 7.49
C PRO A 77 3.38 -2.13 8.36
N ASP A 78 2.28 -1.49 7.94
CA ASP A 78 1.10 -1.24 8.78
C ASP A 78 -0.21 -1.80 8.19
N LEU A 79 -0.36 -1.80 6.87
CA LEU A 79 -1.59 -2.27 6.21
C LEU A 79 -1.99 -3.69 6.61
N PRO A 80 -1.09 -4.69 6.70
CA PRO A 80 -1.48 -6.04 7.09
C PRO A 80 -2.04 -6.11 8.51
N PHE A 81 -1.52 -5.29 9.44
CA PHE A 81 -2.05 -5.21 10.81
C PHE A 81 -3.44 -4.56 10.83
N LYS A 82 -3.68 -3.56 10.00
CA LYS A 82 -4.99 -2.91 9.85
C LYS A 82 -6.05 -3.84 9.27
N LEU A 83 -5.63 -4.73 8.35
CA LEU A 83 -6.51 -5.71 7.70
C LEU A 83 -6.75 -6.95 8.58
N ALA A 84 -5.81 -7.29 9.45
CA ALA A 84 -5.96 -8.41 10.35
C ALA A 84 -7.06 -8.12 11.39
N VAL A 85 -8.13 -8.90 11.35
CA VAL A 85 -9.14 -8.89 12.43
C VAL A 85 -8.54 -9.63 13.63
N PRO A 86 -8.63 -9.10 14.86
CA PRO A 86 -8.19 -9.81 16.06
C PRO A 86 -8.88 -11.18 16.16
N VAL A 87 -8.09 -12.23 16.36
CA VAL A 87 -8.65 -13.55 16.66
C VAL A 87 -9.27 -13.50 18.05
N ASN A 88 -10.59 -13.58 18.13
CA ASN A 88 -11.27 -13.75 19.40
C ASN A 88 -11.39 -15.24 19.70
N PHE A 89 -10.59 -15.74 20.64
CA PHE A 89 -10.73 -17.10 21.15
C PHE A 89 -11.91 -17.13 22.13
N ALA A 90 -13.14 -17.10 21.60
CA ALA A 90 -14.30 -17.40 22.41
C ALA A 90 -14.12 -18.82 22.96
N ARG A 91 -14.08 -18.93 24.30
CA ARG A 91 -14.02 -20.22 24.99
C ARG A 91 -15.30 -20.98 24.63
N PRO A 92 -15.24 -22.23 24.13
CA PRO A 92 -16.43 -23.03 24.05
C PRO A 92 -16.92 -23.29 25.48
N ASP A 93 -18.17 -22.93 25.75
CA ASP A 93 -18.89 -23.32 26.98
C ASP A 93 -19.09 -24.84 27.05
#